data_AF-A0A430A6B8-F1
#
_entry.id   AF-A0A430A6B8-F1
#
_cell.length_a   1.000
_cell.length_b   1.000
_cell.length_c   1.000
_cell.angle_alpha   90.00
_cell.angle_beta   90.00
_cell.angle_gamma   90.00
#
_symmetry.space_group_name_H-M   'P 1'
#
loop_
_entity.id
_entity.type
_entity.pdbx_description
1 polymer ?
#
loop_
_entity_poly.entity_id
_entity_poly.type
_entity_poly.pdbx_seq_one_letter_code
_entity_poly.pdbx_strand_id
1 'polypeptide(L)'
;MMKKTNFIVIFWLVLALIFTIVLLFNLSSIFDSISYLIIPETSHDAYMSADGVKRSLISNIPMAIISIIGMTIGIKSGLKVYKTISES
;
A
#
# COMPACT_ATOMS: atom_id res chain seq x y z
N MET A 1 -3.75 5.88 33.30
CA MET A 1 -4.41 6.37 32.06
C MET A 1 -3.45 6.51 30.88
N MET A 2 -2.17 6.90 31.07
CA MET A 2 -1.17 7.05 30.00
C MET A 2 -0.88 5.83 29.09
N LYS A 3 -1.10 4.58 29.56
CA LYS A 3 -0.77 3.37 28.78
C LYS A 3 -1.75 3.04 27.65
N LYS A 4 -3.06 3.29 27.84
CA LYS A 4 -4.08 2.91 26.84
C LYS A 4 -4.11 3.87 25.66
N THR A 5 -3.91 5.15 25.94
CA THR A 5 -3.99 6.21 24.94
C THR A 5 -2.80 6.21 23.98
N ASN A 6 -1.58 6.03 24.50
CA ASN A 6 -0.39 5.79 23.66
C ASN A 6 -0.55 4.54 22.79
N PHE A 7 -1.19 3.49 23.32
CA PHE A 7 -1.43 2.27 22.56
C PHE A 7 -2.34 2.50 21.35
N ILE A 8 -3.43 3.27 21.45
CA ILE A 8 -4.29 3.58 20.29
C ILE A 8 -3.52 4.37 19.21
N VAL A 9 -2.71 5.36 19.59
CA VAL A 9 -1.92 6.14 18.62
C VAL A 9 -0.90 5.25 17.91
N ILE A 10 -0.19 4.42 18.67
CA ILE A 10 0.77 3.44 18.13
C ILE A 10 0.06 2.43 17.22
N PHE A 11 -1.13 1.94 17.61
CA PHE A 11 -1.93 1.04 16.79
C PHE A 11 -2.24 1.63 15.41
N TRP A 12 -2.71 2.88 15.37
CA TRP A 12 -3.01 3.56 14.10
C TRP A 12 -1.76 3.78 13.24
N LEU A 13 -0.62 4.10 13.85
CA LEU A 13 0.66 4.24 13.16
C LEU A 13 1.16 2.91 12.59
N VAL A 14 1.10 1.84 13.36
CA VAL A 14 1.47 0.49 12.90
C VAL A 14 0.54 0.04 11.78
N LEU A 15 -0.76 0.29 11.90
CA LEU A 15 -1.73 -0.02 10.84
C LEU A 15 -1.42 0.74 9.55
N ALA A 16 -1.13 2.05 9.65
CA ALA A 16 -0.72 2.85 8.51
C ALA A 16 0.57 2.30 7.87
N LEU A 17 1.56 1.92 8.69
CA LEU A 17 2.82 1.34 8.23
C LEU A 17 2.61 0.02 7.48
N ILE A 18 1.75 -0.87 7.97
CA ILE A 18 1.42 -2.12 7.28
C ILE A 18 0.84 -1.81 5.89
N PHE A 19 -0.11 -0.88 5.80
CA PHE A 19 -0.66 -0.46 4.51
C PHE A 19 0.38 0.19 3.60
N THR A 20 1.32 0.96 4.14
CA THR A 20 2.44 1.51 3.36
C THR A 20 3.32 0.40 2.78
N ILE A 21 3.68 -0.61 3.58
CA ILE A 21 4.51 -1.73 3.11
C ILE A 21 3.78 -2.51 2.01
N VAL A 22 2.49 -2.82 2.22
CA VAL A 22 1.67 -3.50 1.20
C VAL A 22 1.56 -2.66 -0.06
N LEU A 23 1.39 -1.34 0.06
CA LEU A 23 1.37 -0.42 -1.07
C LEU A 23 2.66 -0.50 -1.88
N LEU A 24 3.82 -0.47 -1.21
CA LEU A 24 5.13 -0.55 -1.87
C LEU A 24 5.31 -1.84 -2.66
N PHE A 25 4.91 -2.99 -2.09
CA PHE A 25 4.94 -4.27 -2.81
C PHE A 25 4.05 -4.25 -4.04
N ASN A 26 2.82 -3.75 -3.93
CA ASN A 26 1.91 -3.67 -5.08
C ASN A 26 2.41 -2.68 -6.14
N LEU A 27 2.97 -1.54 -5.74
CA LEU A 27 3.58 -0.58 -6.68
C LEU A 27 4.75 -1.20 -7.43
N SER A 28 5.63 -1.93 -6.74
CA SER A 28 6.75 -2.64 -7.39
C SER A 28 6.24 -3.58 -8.47
N SER A 29 5.25 -4.42 -8.16
CA SER A 29 4.67 -5.37 -9.12
C SER A 29 3.94 -4.68 -10.28
N ILE A 30 3.27 -3.54 -10.01
CA ILE A 30 2.61 -2.73 -11.04
C ILE A 30 3.66 -2.12 -11.98
N PHE A 31 4.72 -1.52 -11.45
CA PHE A 31 5.78 -0.92 -12.27
C PHE A 31 6.52 -1.97 -13.10
N ASP A 32 6.78 -3.14 -12.52
CA ASP A 32 7.33 -4.27 -13.26
C ASP A 32 6.42 -4.65 -14.44
N SER A 33 5.12 -4.84 -14.17
CA SER A 33 4.12 -5.16 -15.21
C SER A 33 3.97 -4.07 -16.27
N ILE A 34 4.08 -2.79 -15.89
CA ILE A 34 4.05 -1.66 -16.83
C ILE A 34 5.31 -1.63 -17.69
N SER A 35 6.47 -1.99 -17.15
CA SER A 35 7.71 -2.01 -17.93
C SER A 35 7.62 -2.97 -19.12
N TYR A 36 7.02 -4.16 -18.94
CA TYR A 36 6.73 -5.11 -20.01
C TYR A 36 5.70 -4.59 -21.05
N LEU A 37 4.85 -3.63 -20.69
CA LEU A 37 3.94 -2.99 -21.65
C LEU A 37 4.63 -1.90 -22.47
N ILE A 38 5.59 -1.18 -21.88
CA ILE A 38 6.30 -0.07 -22.53
C ILE A 38 7.47 -0.59 -23.37
N ILE A 39 8.23 -1.54 -22.84
CA ILE A 39 9.37 -2.19 -23.50
C ILE A 39 9.05 -3.69 -23.57
N PRO A 40 8.26 -4.13 -24.56
CA PRO A 40 7.96 -5.55 -24.72
C PRO A 40 9.25 -6.29 -25.08
N GLU A 41 9.59 -7.34 -24.31
CA GLU A 41 10.67 -8.24 -24.68
C GLU A 41 10.32 -8.93 -26.02
N THR A 42 11.14 -8.69 -27.03
CA THR A 42 10.99 -9.23 -28.39
C THR A 42 11.68 -10.58 -28.57
N SER A 43 12.47 -11.02 -27.58
CA SER A 43 13.10 -12.33 -27.53
C SER A 43 12.06 -13.42 -27.24
N HIS A 44 12.17 -14.56 -27.93
CA HIS A 44 11.28 -15.72 -27.76
C HIS A 44 11.27 -16.33 -26.34
N ASP A 45 12.16 -15.87 -25.45
CA ASP A 45 12.21 -16.21 -24.03
C ASP A 45 11.48 -15.14 -23.19
N ALA A 46 10.22 -14.87 -23.51
CA ALA A 46 9.43 -13.86 -22.78
C ALA A 46 9.35 -14.21 -21.29
N TYR A 47 9.96 -13.40 -20.43
CA TYR A 47 9.96 -13.63 -18.98
C TYR A 47 8.54 -13.50 -18.38
N MET A 48 7.65 -12.76 -19.05
CA MET A 48 6.21 -12.65 -18.71
C MET A 48 5.32 -12.64 -19.96
N SER A 49 4.31 -13.52 -19.97
CA SER A 49 3.27 -13.51 -21.01
C SER A 49 2.32 -12.32 -20.86
N ALA A 50 1.71 -11.88 -21.96
CA ALA A 50 0.73 -10.79 -21.95
C ALA A 50 -0.44 -11.03 -20.98
N ASP A 51 -0.88 -12.28 -20.82
CA ASP A 51 -1.91 -12.66 -19.85
C ASP A 51 -1.38 -12.60 -18.40
N GLY A 52 -0.10 -12.92 -18.18
CA GLY A 52 0.57 -12.75 -16.90
C GLY A 52 0.62 -11.28 -16.48
N VAL A 53 0.99 -10.39 -17.40
CA VAL A 53 0.99 -8.93 -17.20
C VAL A 53 -0.40 -8.42 -16.82
N LYS A 54 -1.44 -8.80 -17.58
CA LYS A 54 -2.82 -8.38 -17.30
C LYS A 54 -3.30 -8.87 -15.93
N ARG A 55 -3.06 -10.14 -15.61
CA ARG A 55 -3.47 -10.73 -14.32
C ARG A 55 -2.77 -10.05 -13.15
N SER A 56 -1.49 -9.75 -13.28
CA SER A 56 -0.72 -9.00 -12.28
C SER A 56 -1.32 -7.61 -12.05
N LEU A 57 -1.58 -6.85 -13.11
CA LEU A 57 -2.16 -5.51 -13.00
C LEU A 57 -3.56 -5.53 -12.36
N ILE A 58 -4.42 -6.46 -12.78
CA ILE A 58 -5.79 -6.60 -12.22
C ILE A 58 -5.76 -6.97 -10.74
N SER A 59 -4.77 -7.74 -10.28
CA SER A 59 -4.64 -8.11 -8.86
C SER A 59 -4.05 -6.99 -8.02
N ASN A 60 -3.02 -6.31 -8.53
CA ASN A 60 -2.21 -5.38 -7.73
C ASN A 60 -2.80 -3.97 -7.68
N ILE A 61 -3.45 -3.50 -8.75
CA ILE A 61 -4.06 -2.14 -8.79
C ILE A 61 -5.15 -1.97 -7.72
N PRO A 62 -6.14 -2.88 -7.58
CA PRO A 62 -7.15 -2.76 -6.53
C PRO A 62 -6.54 -2.78 -5.14
N MET A 63 -5.54 -3.64 -4.91
CA MET A 63 -4.89 -3.74 -3.61
C MET A 63 -4.07 -2.49 -3.27
N ALA A 64 -3.42 -1.86 -4.26
CA ALA A 64 -2.77 -0.57 -4.10
C ALA A 64 -3.77 0.52 -3.69
N ILE A 65 -4.95 0.57 -4.33
CA ILE A 65 -6.02 1.52 -3.97
C ILE A 65 -6.49 1.31 -2.54
N ILE A 66 -6.79 0.06 -2.16
CA ILE A 66 -7.19 -0.30 -0.78
C ILE A 66 -6.11 0.13 0.21
N SER A 67 -4.83 -0.09 -0.14
CA SER A 67 -3.71 0.26 0.72
C SER A 67 -3.54 1.76 0.89
N ILE A 68 -3.74 2.56 -0.17
CA ILE A 68 -3.73 4.03 -0.08
C ILE A 68 -4.85 4.51 0.86
N ILE A 69 -6.05 3.97 0.72
CA ILE A 69 -7.20 4.34 1.56
C ILE A 69 -6.92 3.95 3.02
N GLY A 70 -6.49 2.72 3.26
CA GLY A 70 -6.16 2.21 4.60
C GLY A 70 -5.06 3.02 5.29
N MET A 71 -3.99 3.33 4.56
CA MET A 71 -2.90 4.19 5.05
C MET A 71 -3.42 5.59 5.42
N THR A 72 -4.22 6.20 4.54
CA THR A 72 -4.78 7.55 4.75
C THR A 72 -5.68 7.58 5.99
N ILE A 73 -6.55 6.58 6.16
CA ILE A 73 -7.42 6.45 7.33
C ILE A 73 -6.58 6.24 8.59
N GLY A 74 -5.56 5.39 8.53
CA GLY A 74 -4.67 5.11 9.65
C GLY A 74 -3.97 6.38 10.15
N ILE A 75 -3.36 7.14 9.25
CA ILE A 75 -2.68 8.41 9.57
C ILE A 75 -3.67 9.44 10.14
N LYS A 76 -4.79 9.67 9.45
CA LYS A 76 -5.80 10.66 9.89
C LYS A 76 -6.36 10.31 11.27
N SER A 77 -6.63 9.04 11.53
CA SER A 77 -7.19 8.58 12.80
C SER A 77 -6.17 8.68 13.93
N GLY A 78 -4.92 8.27 13.68
CA GLY A 78 -3.83 8.43 14.65
C GLY A 78 -3.58 9.88 15.03
N LEU A 79 -3.53 10.78 14.04
CA LEU A 79 -3.36 12.22 14.26
C LEU A 79 -4.55 12.83 15.01
N LYS A 80 -5.79 12.47 14.65
CA LYS A 80 -7.00 12.95 15.34
C LYS A 80 -6.96 12.59 16.82
N VAL A 81 -6.65 11.33 17.12
CA VAL A 81 -6.54 10.85 18.51
C VAL A 81 -5.44 11.62 19.24
N TYR A 82 -4.24 11.73 18.66
CA TYR A 82 -3.14 12.48 19.24
C TYR A 82 -3.51 13.92 19.59
N LYS A 83 -4.17 14.62 18.67
CA LYS A 83 -4.61 16.00 18.86
C LYS A 83 -5.60 16.13 20.02
N THR A 84 -6.62 15.26 20.07
CA THR A 84 -7.60 15.28 21.18
C THR A 84 -6.95 15.08 22.54
N ILE A 85 -5.87 14.30 22.62
CA ILE A 85 -5.14 14.06 23.87
C ILE A 85 -4.24 15.25 24.24
N SER A 86 -3.62 15.89 23.25
CA SER A 86 -2.79 17.06 23.47
C SER A 86 -3.60 18.27 23.95
N GLU A 87 -4.89 18.33 23.61
CA GLU A 87 -5.80 19.41 23.98
C GLU A 87 -6.60 19.13 25.27
N SER A 88 -6.47 17.92 25.85
CA SER A 88 -7.12 17.50 27.12
C SER A 88 -6.19 17.58 28.31
#